data_AF-A0A7S0QK60-F1
#
_entry.id   AF-A0A7S0QK60-F1
#
_cell.length_a   1.000
_cell.length_b   1.000
_cell.length_c   1.000
_cell.angle_alpha   90.00
_cell.angle_beta   90.00
_cell.angle_gamma   90.00
#
_symmetry.space_group_name_H-M   'P 1'
#
loop_
_entity.id
_entity.type
_entity.pdbx_description
1 polymer ?
#
loop_
_entity_poly.entity_id
_entity_poly.type
_entity_poly.pdbx_seq_one_letter_code
_entity_poly.pdbx_strand_id
1 'polypeptide(L)'
;ESLLVCHTGKQWKHTIATPHMTEESVYSLIPEVYVPPPKEPIYRSKFPGTIAGMKRQAATMGIPHAVVDTRNFLKRGSSALPTVHTAESVGIQKRDQTIHKPPVPKRDEKPVMGLVSQKNFITANAVDNILAVPKKPLSKDVNYLKKQDYGKTPAYMARVRDQIQGEYRMIEEMQNSNRPVEEAVEVLSESERDRLLAGLKANWE
;
A
#
# COMPACT_ATOMS: atom_id res chain seq x y z
N GLU A 1 9.14 8.77 -15.52
CA GLU A 1 8.69 7.37 -15.33
C GLU A 1 9.92 6.47 -15.35
N SER A 2 10.38 6.06 -14.18
CA SER A 2 11.52 5.14 -14.06
C SER A 2 11.16 4.15 -12.97
N LEU A 3 10.36 3.15 -13.34
CA LEU A 3 10.02 2.03 -12.48
C LEU A 3 11.26 1.16 -12.31
N LEU A 4 11.90 1.23 -11.15
CA LEU A 4 12.85 0.23 -10.69
C LEU A 4 12.10 -1.09 -10.51
N VAL A 5 12.31 -2.02 -11.42
CA VAL A 5 11.88 -3.42 -11.26
C VAL A 5 12.97 -4.14 -10.47
N CYS A 6 12.74 -4.36 -9.18
CA CYS A 6 13.58 -5.20 -8.35
C CYS A 6 13.38 -6.68 -8.72
N HIS A 7 14.24 -7.23 -9.58
CA HIS A 7 14.34 -8.67 -9.82
C HIS A 7 15.15 -9.32 -8.69
N THR A 8 14.47 -9.93 -7.71
CA THR A 8 15.12 -10.90 -6.79
C THR A 8 14.87 -12.32 -7.31
N GLY A 9 15.64 -12.71 -8.34
CA GLY A 9 15.68 -14.10 -8.80
C GLY A 9 16.60 -14.93 -7.93
N LYS A 10 16.10 -15.48 -6.81
CA LYS A 10 16.77 -16.63 -6.16
C LYS A 10 16.44 -17.87 -6.98
N GLN A 11 17.39 -18.25 -7.84
CA GLN A 11 17.39 -19.51 -8.57
C GLN A 11 17.59 -20.65 -7.56
N TRP A 12 16.56 -21.44 -7.32
CA TRP A 12 16.67 -22.69 -6.58
C TRP A 12 17.23 -23.74 -7.52
N LYS A 13 18.53 -24.01 -7.43
CA LYS A 13 19.13 -25.17 -8.08
C LYS A 13 18.66 -26.41 -7.32
N HIS A 14 17.53 -26.96 -7.71
CA HIS A 14 17.20 -28.35 -7.39
C HIS A 14 18.12 -29.22 -8.26
N THR A 15 19.29 -29.56 -7.73
CA THR A 15 20.11 -30.63 -8.29
C THR A 15 19.37 -31.94 -8.03
N ILE A 16 18.58 -32.38 -9.01
CA ILE A 16 18.13 -33.77 -9.06
C ILE A 16 19.41 -34.59 -9.26
N ALA A 17 19.83 -35.31 -8.21
CA ALA A 17 20.94 -36.23 -8.29
C ALA A 17 20.56 -37.33 -9.30
N THR A 18 21.10 -37.24 -10.52
CA THR A 18 21.11 -38.33 -11.48
C THR A 18 21.81 -39.53 -10.82
N PRO A 19 21.25 -40.75 -10.84
CA PRO A 19 21.96 -41.92 -10.34
C PRO A 19 23.21 -42.12 -11.21
N HIS A 20 24.37 -41.85 -10.62
CA HIS A 20 25.65 -42.18 -11.21
C HIS A 20 25.71 -43.71 -11.33
N MET A 21 25.71 -44.24 -12.56
CA MET A 21 26.07 -45.63 -12.84
C MET A 21 27.56 -45.79 -12.51
N THR A 22 27.88 -46.00 -11.23
CA THR A 22 29.24 -46.38 -10.82
C THR A 22 29.47 -47.78 -11.34
N GLU A 23 30.40 -47.95 -12.27
CA GLU A 23 31.08 -49.23 -12.44
C GLU A 23 31.58 -49.67 -11.06
N GLU A 24 31.33 -50.92 -10.68
CA GLU A 24 31.64 -51.43 -9.34
C GLU A 24 33.14 -51.27 -9.05
N SER A 25 33.47 -50.30 -8.20
CA SER A 25 34.85 -49.97 -7.82
C SER A 25 35.07 -50.28 -6.34
N VAL A 26 36.12 -51.03 -6.03
CA VAL A 26 36.50 -51.41 -4.65
C VAL A 26 36.71 -50.16 -3.77
N TYR A 27 37.09 -49.03 -4.37
CA TYR A 27 37.30 -47.76 -3.67
C TYR A 27 35.99 -47.05 -3.26
N SER A 28 34.83 -47.48 -3.76
CA SER A 28 33.51 -46.93 -3.43
C SER A 28 32.73 -47.77 -2.42
N LEU A 29 33.38 -48.76 -1.79
CA LEU A 29 32.74 -49.71 -0.85
C LEU A 29 32.32 -49.06 0.48
N ILE A 30 33.02 -48.01 0.92
CA ILE A 30 32.67 -47.23 2.10
C ILE A 30 32.13 -45.88 1.60
N PRO A 31 30.88 -45.52 1.91
CA PRO A 31 30.34 -44.23 1.49
C PRO A 31 31.15 -43.11 2.11
N GLU A 32 31.46 -42.07 1.32
CA GLU A 32 32.09 -40.87 1.85
C GLU A 32 31.18 -40.25 2.93
N VAL A 33 31.79 -39.89 4.07
CA VAL A 33 31.06 -39.30 5.20
C VAL A 33 30.53 -37.93 4.77
N TYR A 34 29.23 -37.85 4.49
CA TYR A 34 28.58 -36.59 4.15
C TYR A 34 28.57 -35.66 5.37
N VAL A 35 29.32 -34.56 5.29
CA VAL A 35 29.29 -33.49 6.29
C VAL A 35 28.21 -32.47 5.86
N PRO A 36 27.09 -32.37 6.58
CA PRO A 36 26.06 -31.40 6.22
C PRO A 36 26.60 -29.97 6.35
N PRO A 37 26.33 -29.08 5.38
CA PRO A 37 26.81 -27.70 5.43
C PRO A 37 26.17 -26.94 6.62
N PRO A 38 26.91 -26.02 7.26
CA PRO A 38 26.38 -25.22 8.36
C PRO A 38 25.24 -24.32 7.88
N LYS A 39 24.19 -24.19 8.70
CA LYS A 39 23.03 -23.33 8.39
C LYS A 39 23.45 -21.87 8.35
N GLU A 40 23.00 -21.13 7.33
CA GLU A 40 23.21 -19.68 7.25
C GLU A 40 22.56 -18.96 8.47
N PRO A 41 23.15 -17.86 8.96
CA PRO A 41 22.55 -17.09 10.04
C PRO A 41 21.19 -16.52 9.63
N ILE A 42 20.27 -16.47 10.60
CA ILE A 42 18.93 -15.92 10.38
C ILE A 42 19.03 -14.44 10.02
N TYR A 43 18.38 -14.02 8.93
CA TYR A 43 18.31 -12.62 8.52
C TYR A 43 17.74 -11.72 9.62
N ARG A 44 18.44 -10.63 9.97
CA ARG A 44 17.91 -9.54 10.79
C ARG A 44 17.65 -8.31 9.93
N SER A 45 16.50 -7.66 10.16
CA SER A 45 16.10 -6.44 9.47
C SER A 45 17.08 -5.29 9.74
N LYS A 46 17.28 -4.43 8.73
CA LYS A 46 18.02 -3.16 8.87
C LYS A 46 17.35 -2.19 9.84
N PHE A 47 16.05 -2.37 10.07
CA PHE A 47 15.26 -1.52 10.95
C PHE A 47 15.28 -2.07 12.39
N PRO A 48 15.58 -1.22 13.39
CA PRO A 48 15.54 -1.63 14.78
C PRO A 48 14.10 -1.94 15.20
N GLY A 49 13.89 -3.09 15.84
CA GLY A 49 12.58 -3.47 16.39
C GLY A 49 12.20 -2.73 17.68
N THR A 50 13.08 -1.86 18.18
CA THR A 50 12.87 -1.09 19.41
C THR A 50 12.38 0.30 19.07
N ILE A 51 11.14 0.60 19.43
CA ILE A 51 10.57 1.95 19.33
C ILE A 51 11.01 2.75 20.56
N ALA A 52 11.62 3.91 20.33
CA ALA A 52 11.98 4.82 21.40
C ALA A 52 10.70 5.35 22.08
N GLY A 53 10.50 5.00 23.35
CA GLY A 53 9.40 5.47 24.17
C GLY A 53 9.92 6.23 25.38
N MET A 54 9.12 7.18 25.88
CA MET A 54 9.43 7.96 27.08
C MET A 54 9.30 7.08 28.33
N LYS A 55 10.25 6.19 28.58
CA LYS A 55 10.24 5.26 29.73
C LYS A 55 10.77 5.96 30.96
N ARG A 56 9.90 6.15 31.96
CA ARG A 56 10.29 6.55 33.32
C ARG A 56 10.20 5.35 34.25
N GLN A 57 11.20 5.16 35.09
CA GLN A 57 11.17 4.09 36.09
C GLN A 57 10.13 4.44 37.16
N ALA A 58 9.25 3.48 37.49
CA ALA A 58 8.33 3.55 38.64
C ALA A 58 7.41 4.80 38.69
N ALA A 59 7.02 5.37 37.55
CA ALA A 59 6.24 6.62 37.51
C ALA A 59 4.81 6.51 38.07
N THR A 60 4.15 5.35 37.94
CA THR A 60 2.74 5.17 38.34
C THR A 60 2.59 4.77 39.80
N MET A 61 3.43 3.85 40.30
CA MET A 61 3.26 3.22 41.62
C MET A 61 4.43 3.45 42.58
N GLY A 62 5.46 4.22 42.18
CA GLY A 62 6.65 4.45 43.00
C GLY A 62 7.53 3.22 43.18
N ILE A 63 8.64 3.40 43.90
CA ILE A 63 9.58 2.30 44.21
C ILE A 63 9.13 1.66 45.53
N PRO A 64 8.90 0.33 45.58
CA PRO A 64 8.49 -0.35 46.81
C PRO A 64 9.63 -0.33 47.84
N HIS A 65 9.32 0.07 49.09
CA HIS A 65 10.24 0.09 50.23
C HIS A 65 11.65 0.61 49.91
N ALA A 66 11.75 1.88 49.49
CA ALA A 66 13.04 2.53 49.34
C ALA A 66 13.72 2.66 50.71
N VAL A 67 14.75 1.84 50.95
CA VAL A 67 15.66 2.01 52.10
C VAL A 67 16.49 3.26 51.83
N VAL A 68 16.12 4.36 52.45
CA VAL A 68 16.87 5.62 52.37
C VAL A 68 18.08 5.50 53.30
N ASP A 69 19.28 5.45 52.74
CA ASP A 69 20.53 5.44 53.52
C ASP A 69 20.74 6.82 54.17
N THR A 70 20.80 6.86 55.49
CA THR A 70 20.95 8.09 56.29
C THR A 70 22.34 8.69 56.21
N ARG A 71 23.33 7.95 55.71
CA ARG A 71 24.72 8.42 55.56
C ARG A 71 24.91 9.33 54.35
N ASN A 72 24.00 9.28 53.38
CA ASN A 72 24.05 10.06 52.15
C ASN A 72 23.13 11.28 52.25
N PHE A 73 23.64 12.37 52.83
CA PHE A 73 22.90 13.64 52.96
C PHE A 73 23.24 14.63 51.83
N LEU A 74 22.30 15.52 51.51
CA LEU A 74 22.45 16.53 50.47
C LEU A 74 23.52 17.56 50.88
N LYS A 75 24.56 17.75 50.06
CA LYS A 75 25.61 18.76 50.29
C LYS A 75 25.32 20.05 49.54
N ARG A 76 25.82 21.19 50.02
CA ARG A 76 25.69 22.49 49.33
C ARG A 76 26.22 22.37 47.90
N GLY A 77 25.39 22.72 46.92
CA GLY A 77 25.73 22.65 45.48
C GLY A 77 25.52 21.28 44.82
N SER A 78 25.11 20.25 45.55
CA SER A 78 24.91 18.90 44.99
C SER A 78 23.64 18.74 44.14
N SER A 79 22.62 19.59 44.32
CA SER A 79 21.40 19.61 43.50
C SER A 79 21.48 20.54 42.29
N ALA A 80 22.54 21.36 42.21
CA ALA A 80 22.78 22.17 41.03
C ALA A 80 23.32 21.24 39.94
N LEU A 81 22.53 21.04 38.88
CA LEU A 81 23.07 20.56 37.61
C LEU A 81 24.30 21.44 37.30
N PRO A 82 25.45 20.87 36.89
CA PRO A 82 26.62 21.66 36.52
C PRO A 82 26.23 22.55 35.34
N THR A 83 25.85 23.79 35.66
CA THR A 83 25.52 24.79 34.66
C THR A 83 26.82 25.14 33.97
N VAL A 84 26.78 25.06 32.64
CA VAL A 84 27.88 25.37 31.71
C VAL A 84 28.87 24.22 31.53
N HIS A 85 28.44 23.19 30.81
CA HIS A 85 29.36 22.66 29.81
C HIS A 85 29.53 23.73 28.75
N THR A 86 30.72 24.32 28.61
CA THR A 86 31.08 25.09 27.41
C THR A 86 30.72 24.22 26.20
N ALA A 87 30.06 24.77 25.17
CA ALA A 87 29.53 23.95 24.06
C ALA A 87 30.59 23.03 23.40
N GLU A 88 31.86 23.41 23.49
CA GLU A 88 33.03 22.65 23.03
C GLU A 88 33.29 21.38 23.86
N SER A 89 33.01 21.37 25.17
CA SER A 89 33.29 20.22 26.05
C SER A 89 32.29 19.07 25.91
N VAL A 90 31.15 19.31 25.27
CA VAL A 90 30.11 18.28 24.99
C VAL A 90 30.30 17.66 23.60
N GLY A 91 31.31 18.08 22.83
CA GLY A 91 31.55 17.58 21.48
C GLY A 91 30.39 17.87 20.51
N ILE A 92 29.53 18.85 20.84
CA ILE A 92 28.41 19.23 19.98
C ILE A 92 28.98 20.00 18.79
N GLN A 93 29.16 19.29 17.68
CA GLN A 93 29.45 19.91 16.40
C GLN A 93 28.29 20.84 16.04
N LYS A 94 28.58 22.13 15.85
CA LYS A 94 27.57 23.09 15.39
C LYS A 94 27.11 22.62 14.02
N ARG A 95 25.80 22.49 13.83
CA ARG A 95 25.23 22.19 12.51
C ARG A 95 25.65 23.30 11.56
N ASP A 96 26.19 22.91 10.42
CA ASP A 96 26.57 23.84 9.38
C ASP A 96 25.30 24.55 8.87
N GLN A 97 25.20 25.85 9.13
CA GLN A 97 24.09 26.67 8.67
C GLN A 97 24.47 27.28 7.32
N THR A 98 24.66 26.42 6.32
CA THR A 98 24.95 26.85 4.96
C THR A 98 23.78 27.65 4.40
N ILE A 99 23.97 28.96 4.24
CA ILE A 99 22.96 29.83 3.63
C ILE A 99 22.96 29.56 2.12
N HIS A 100 21.94 28.86 1.63
CA HIS A 100 21.78 28.57 0.19
C HIS A 100 21.35 29.78 -0.65
N LYS A 101 21.00 30.90 -0.02
CA LYS A 101 20.55 32.11 -0.72
C LYS A 101 21.75 32.97 -1.08
N PRO A 102 21.80 33.54 -2.30
CA PRO A 102 22.84 34.51 -2.65
C PRO A 102 22.76 35.72 -1.71
N PRO A 103 23.89 36.39 -1.43
CA PRO A 103 23.92 37.59 -0.61
C PRO A 103 23.10 38.70 -1.27
N VAL A 104 22.51 39.58 -0.44
CA VAL A 104 21.77 40.75 -0.93
C VAL A 104 22.76 41.71 -1.62
N PRO A 105 22.40 42.30 -2.78
CA PRO A 105 23.22 43.31 -3.44
C PRO A 105 23.62 44.43 -2.48
N LYS A 106 24.87 44.89 -2.58
CA LYS A 106 25.39 45.95 -1.70
C LYS A 106 24.93 47.33 -2.16
N ARG A 107 24.94 48.31 -1.26
CA ARG A 107 24.57 49.71 -1.58
C ARG A 107 25.41 50.31 -2.72
N ASP A 108 26.68 49.93 -2.82
CA ASP A 108 27.62 50.43 -3.82
C ASP A 108 27.55 49.67 -5.16
N GLU A 109 26.80 48.57 -5.20
CA GLU A 109 26.62 47.75 -6.40
C GLU A 109 25.55 48.40 -7.29
N LYS A 110 25.98 48.94 -8.43
CA LYS A 110 25.07 49.55 -9.40
C LYS A 110 24.25 48.43 -10.06
N PRO A 111 22.91 48.55 -10.14
CA PRO A 111 22.10 47.59 -10.89
C PRO A 111 22.54 47.58 -12.35
N VAL A 112 22.21 46.53 -13.09
CA VAL A 112 22.44 46.47 -14.54
C VAL A 112 21.66 47.61 -15.20
N MET A 113 22.36 48.71 -15.48
CA MET A 113 21.79 49.94 -16.03
C MET A 113 21.45 49.70 -17.51
N GLY A 114 20.33 50.28 -17.97
CA GLY A 114 19.94 50.20 -19.38
C GLY A 114 19.13 48.96 -19.76
N LEU A 115 18.55 48.25 -18.78
CA LEU A 115 17.52 47.22 -19.01
C LEU A 115 16.19 47.87 -19.44
N VAL A 116 16.20 48.62 -20.55
CA VAL A 116 15.00 49.20 -21.16
C VAL A 116 14.58 48.29 -22.31
N SER A 117 13.36 47.77 -22.25
CA SER A 117 12.80 47.06 -23.39
C SER A 117 12.56 48.07 -24.51
N GLN A 118 12.94 47.72 -25.74
CA GLN A 118 12.60 48.50 -26.95
C GLN A 118 11.10 48.41 -27.31
N LYS A 119 10.26 47.85 -26.43
CA LYS A 119 8.82 47.72 -26.63
C LYS A 119 8.14 49.08 -26.55
N ASN A 120 7.47 49.47 -27.62
CA ASN A 120 6.61 50.65 -27.62
C ASN A 120 5.26 50.32 -26.98
N PHE A 121 5.10 50.67 -25.70
CA PHE A 121 3.89 50.38 -24.92
C PHE A 121 2.62 51.05 -25.48
N ILE A 122 2.73 52.18 -26.19
CA ILE A 122 1.57 52.85 -26.80
C ILE A 122 0.99 51.95 -27.90
N THR A 123 1.85 51.51 -28.82
CA THR A 123 1.43 50.63 -29.92
C THR A 123 1.01 49.25 -29.43
N ALA A 124 1.72 48.68 -28.46
CA ALA A 124 1.40 47.37 -27.92
C ALA A 124 0.06 47.36 -27.19
N ASN A 125 -0.21 48.37 -26.36
CA ASN A 125 -1.49 48.48 -25.65
C ASN A 125 -2.64 48.76 -26.62
N ALA A 126 -2.40 49.54 -27.69
CA ALA A 126 -3.41 49.77 -28.73
C ALA A 126 -3.78 48.47 -29.43
N VAL A 127 -2.79 47.69 -29.88
CA VAL A 127 -3.01 46.40 -30.53
C VAL A 127 -3.72 45.41 -29.59
N ASP A 128 -3.29 45.31 -28.33
CA ASP A 128 -3.89 44.42 -27.34
C ASP A 128 -5.38 44.73 -27.11
N ASN A 129 -5.73 46.02 -26.98
CA ASN A 129 -7.13 46.43 -26.84
C ASN A 129 -7.96 46.23 -28.11
N ILE A 130 -7.38 46.42 -29.30
CA ILE A 130 -8.08 46.20 -30.58
C ILE A 130 -8.36 44.71 -30.80
N LEU A 131 -7.42 43.84 -30.45
CA LEU A 131 -7.54 42.39 -30.61
C LEU A 131 -8.28 41.72 -29.44
N ALA A 132 -8.52 42.43 -28.35
CA ALA A 132 -9.23 41.89 -27.19
C ALA A 132 -10.65 41.44 -27.56
N VAL A 133 -10.94 40.16 -27.37
CA VAL A 133 -12.28 39.64 -27.55
C VAL A 133 -13.21 40.23 -26.48
N PRO A 134 -14.38 40.79 -26.85
CA PRO A 134 -15.33 41.32 -25.89
C PRO A 134 -15.74 40.25 -24.87
N LYS A 135 -15.75 40.63 -23.59
CA LYS A 135 -16.26 39.73 -22.54
C LYS A 135 -17.75 39.46 -22.81
N LYS A 136 -18.11 38.19 -22.85
CA LYS A 136 -19.53 37.79 -22.95
C LYS A 136 -20.27 38.35 -21.73
N PRO A 137 -21.47 38.93 -21.89
CA PRO A 137 -22.27 39.35 -20.76
C PRO A 137 -22.49 38.14 -19.83
N LEU A 138 -22.36 38.37 -18.53
CA LEU A 138 -22.52 37.32 -17.52
C LEU A 138 -24.01 36.92 -17.46
N SER A 139 -24.44 36.03 -18.35
CA SER A 139 -25.79 35.47 -18.31
C SER A 139 -25.92 34.61 -17.05
N LYS A 140 -26.68 35.10 -16.07
CA LYS A 140 -26.95 34.36 -14.82
C LYS A 140 -27.99 33.25 -15.02
N ASP A 141 -28.78 33.34 -16.08
CA ASP A 141 -29.91 32.45 -16.31
C ASP A 141 -29.45 31.19 -17.06
N VAL A 142 -29.29 30.10 -16.32
CA VAL A 142 -28.99 28.77 -16.88
C VAL A 142 -30.28 28.20 -17.48
N ASN A 143 -30.32 28.04 -18.80
CA ASN A 143 -31.45 27.40 -19.47
C ASN A 143 -31.39 25.87 -19.34
N TYR A 144 -32.14 25.32 -18.40
CA TYR A 144 -32.18 23.87 -18.13
C TYR A 144 -32.82 23.04 -19.26
N LEU A 145 -33.63 23.63 -20.16
CA LEU A 145 -34.17 22.93 -21.33
C LEU A 145 -33.10 22.67 -22.40
N LYS A 146 -32.04 23.48 -22.45
CA LYS A 146 -30.95 23.35 -23.44
C LYS A 146 -29.85 22.38 -23.00
N LYS A 147 -30.08 21.56 -21.97
CA LYS A 147 -29.14 20.52 -21.56
C LYS A 147 -29.00 19.49 -22.69
N GLN A 148 -27.77 19.12 -23.04
CA GLN A 148 -27.48 18.17 -24.15
C GLN A 148 -28.07 16.77 -23.94
N ASP A 149 -28.38 16.47 -22.68
CA ASP A 149 -28.88 15.20 -22.20
C ASP A 149 -30.32 15.32 -21.68
N TYR A 150 -31.01 16.42 -22.01
CA TYR A 150 -32.44 16.54 -21.77
C TYR A 150 -33.18 15.44 -22.54
N GLY A 151 -34.05 14.70 -21.86
CA GLY A 151 -34.79 13.57 -22.42
C GLY A 151 -33.97 12.29 -22.63
N LYS A 152 -32.66 12.27 -22.36
CA LYS A 152 -31.84 11.05 -22.43
C LYS A 152 -31.77 10.39 -21.05
N THR A 153 -31.85 9.06 -21.04
CA THR A 153 -31.60 8.29 -19.81
C THR A 153 -30.11 8.41 -19.42
N PRO A 154 -29.77 8.77 -18.17
CA PRO A 154 -28.37 8.89 -17.75
C PRO A 154 -27.58 7.57 -17.90
N ALA A 155 -26.32 7.66 -18.32
CA ALA A 155 -25.47 6.49 -18.58
C ALA A 155 -25.35 5.52 -17.39
N TYR A 156 -25.36 6.03 -16.17
CA TYR A 156 -25.26 5.21 -14.96
C TYR A 156 -26.49 4.30 -14.74
N MET A 157 -27.65 4.62 -15.30
CA MET A 157 -28.85 3.78 -15.22
C MET A 157 -28.68 2.44 -15.95
N ALA A 158 -27.86 2.38 -17.00
CA ALA A 158 -27.53 1.10 -17.64
C ALA A 158 -26.73 0.21 -16.69
N ARG A 159 -25.67 0.75 -16.07
CA ARG A 159 -24.87 0.06 -15.05
C ARG A 159 -25.71 -0.43 -13.87
N VAL A 160 -26.64 0.39 -13.38
CA VAL A 160 -27.53 0.01 -12.27
C VAL A 160 -28.45 -1.13 -12.67
N ARG A 161 -29.02 -1.10 -13.89
CA ARG A 161 -29.84 -2.22 -14.40
C ARG A 161 -29.03 -3.51 -14.52
N ASP A 162 -27.80 -3.44 -15.03
CA ASP A 162 -26.92 -4.60 -15.18
C ASP A 162 -26.55 -5.20 -13.82
N GLN A 163 -26.26 -4.34 -12.83
CA GLN A 163 -25.98 -4.77 -11.46
C GLN A 163 -27.20 -5.49 -10.85
N ILE A 164 -28.39 -4.87 -10.94
CA ILE A 164 -29.63 -5.45 -10.43
C ILE A 164 -29.92 -6.80 -11.09
N GLN A 165 -29.74 -6.91 -12.41
CA GLN A 165 -29.93 -8.18 -13.12
C GLN A 165 -28.91 -9.24 -12.71
N GLY A 166 -27.66 -8.86 -12.46
CA GLY A 166 -26.64 -9.77 -11.93
C GLY A 166 -27.00 -10.29 -10.53
N GLU A 167 -27.49 -9.41 -9.65
CA GLU A 167 -27.94 -9.77 -8.31
C GLU A 167 -29.15 -10.71 -8.35
N TYR A 168 -30.15 -10.44 -9.21
CA TYR A 168 -31.30 -11.34 -9.39
C TYR A 168 -30.88 -12.74 -9.85
N ARG A 169 -29.97 -12.85 -10.82
CA ARG A 169 -29.45 -14.15 -11.29
C ARG A 169 -28.75 -14.92 -10.17
N MET A 170 -27.96 -14.24 -9.35
CA MET A 170 -27.28 -14.86 -8.20
C MET A 170 -28.28 -15.35 -7.13
N ILE A 171 -29.32 -14.56 -6.84
CA ILE A 171 -30.38 -14.95 -5.91
C ILE A 171 -31.15 -16.17 -6.44
N GLU A 172 -31.48 -16.20 -7.74
CA GLU A 172 -32.16 -17.31 -8.39
C GLU A 172 -31.34 -18.61 -8.33
N GLU A 173 -30.03 -18.53 -8.60
CA GLU A 173 -29.12 -19.67 -8.50
C GLU A 173 -29.05 -20.23 -7.07
N MET A 174 -28.90 -19.34 -6.08
CA MET A 174 -28.88 -19.72 -4.66
C MET A 174 -30.22 -20.30 -4.19
N GLN A 175 -31.34 -19.75 -4.67
CA GLN A 175 -32.67 -20.30 -4.38
C GLN A 175 -32.84 -21.67 -5.04
N ASN A 176 -32.35 -21.88 -6.25
CA ASN A 176 -32.46 -23.16 -6.93
C ASN A 176 -31.55 -24.25 -6.29
N SER A 177 -30.37 -23.88 -5.79
CA SER A 177 -29.49 -24.80 -5.05
C SER A 177 -30.01 -25.14 -3.66
N ASN A 178 -30.65 -24.16 -2.99
CA ASN A 178 -31.24 -24.34 -1.66
C ASN A 178 -32.69 -24.83 -1.71
N ARG A 179 -33.31 -24.91 -2.90
CA ARG A 179 -34.52 -25.69 -3.04
C ARG A 179 -34.12 -27.10 -2.63
N PRO A 180 -34.76 -27.67 -1.59
CA PRO A 180 -34.57 -29.09 -1.34
C PRO A 180 -34.82 -29.77 -2.68
N VAL A 181 -33.93 -30.68 -3.05
CA VAL A 181 -34.32 -31.73 -3.97
C VAL A 181 -35.46 -32.41 -3.22
N GLU A 182 -36.69 -31.92 -3.42
CA GLU A 182 -37.86 -32.78 -3.42
C GLU A 182 -37.36 -33.90 -4.30
N GLU A 183 -37.01 -35.04 -3.70
CA GLU A 183 -36.75 -36.27 -4.42
C GLU A 183 -37.85 -36.31 -5.45
N ALA A 184 -37.50 -35.98 -6.69
CA ALA A 184 -38.48 -35.91 -7.74
C ALA A 184 -39.01 -37.33 -7.76
N VAL A 185 -40.22 -37.52 -7.23
CA VAL A 185 -40.89 -38.81 -7.24
C VAL A 185 -40.88 -39.17 -8.71
N GLU A 186 -39.99 -40.09 -9.07
CA GLU A 186 -39.72 -40.42 -10.46
C GLU A 186 -41.01 -41.08 -10.94
N VAL A 187 -41.82 -40.32 -11.67
CA VAL A 187 -43.13 -40.78 -12.12
C VAL A 187 -42.86 -41.91 -13.10
N LEU A 188 -43.19 -43.14 -12.69
CA LEU A 188 -42.98 -44.33 -13.51
C LEU A 188 -43.64 -44.13 -14.87
N SER A 189 -42.91 -44.38 -15.96
CA SER A 189 -43.48 -44.24 -17.29
C SER A 189 -44.66 -45.21 -17.49
N GLU A 190 -45.65 -44.85 -18.29
CA GLU A 190 -46.82 -45.71 -18.53
C GLU A 190 -46.42 -47.11 -19.04
N SER A 191 -45.35 -47.18 -19.84
CA SER A 191 -44.80 -48.45 -20.34
C SER A 191 -44.23 -49.36 -19.25
N GLU A 192 -43.55 -48.80 -18.26
CA GLU A 192 -43.02 -49.55 -17.12
C GLU A 192 -44.13 -49.97 -16.17
N ARG A 193 -45.15 -49.12 -16.01
CA ARG A 193 -46.35 -49.41 -15.23
C ARG A 193 -47.09 -50.61 -15.81
N ASP A 194 -47.29 -50.64 -17.12
CA ASP A 194 -47.98 -51.74 -17.81
C ASP A 194 -47.18 -53.04 -17.75
N ARG A 195 -45.85 -52.95 -17.85
CA ARG A 195 -44.94 -54.11 -17.70
C ARG A 195 -45.03 -54.72 -16.30
N LEU A 196 -45.05 -53.89 -15.26
CA LEU A 196 -45.20 -54.35 -13.88
C LEU A 196 -46.58 -54.96 -13.63
N LEU A 197 -47.65 -54.35 -14.15
CA LEU A 197 -49.01 -54.90 -14.07
C LEU A 197 -49.13 -56.26 -14.76
N ALA A 198 -48.52 -56.42 -15.93
CA ALA A 198 -48.50 -57.69 -16.64
C ALA A 198 -47.76 -58.77 -15.85
N GLY A 199 -46.59 -58.44 -15.27
CA GLY A 199 -45.83 -59.36 -14.42
C GLY A 199 -46.57 -59.76 -13.14
N LEU A 200 -47.25 -58.81 -12.49
CA LEU A 200 -48.07 -59.09 -11.29
C LEU A 200 -49.23 -60.04 -11.61
N LYS A 201 -49.89 -59.81 -12.75
CA LYS A 201 -51.03 -60.63 -13.20
C LYS A 201 -50.59 -62.05 -13.56
N ALA A 202 -49.41 -62.21 -14.16
CA ALA A 202 -48.86 -63.53 -14.49
C ALA A 202 -48.48 -64.37 -13.27
N ASN A 203 -48.08 -63.73 -12.17
CA ASN A 203 -47.78 -64.43 -10.90
C ASN A 203 -49.04 -64.79 -10.09
N TRP A 204 -50.21 -64.31 -10.48
CA TRP A 204 -51.46 -64.50 -9.75
C TRP A 204 -52.32 -65.67 -10.28
N GLU A 205 -52.07 -66.13 -11.50
CA GLU A 205 -52.61 -67.41 -12.00
C GLU A 205 -51.62 -68.56 -11.77
#